data_AF-A0A6B3EYK3-F1
#
_entry.id   AF-A0A6B3EYK3-F1
#
_cell.length_a   1.000
_cell.length_b   1.000
_cell.length_c   1.000
_cell.angle_alpha   90.00
_cell.angle_beta   90.00
_cell.angle_gamma   90.00
#
_symmetry.space_group_name_H-M   'P 1'
#
loop_
_entity.id
_entity.type
_entity.pdbx_description
1 polymer ?
#
loop_
_entity_poly.entity_id
_entity_poly.type
_entity_poly.pdbx_seq_one_letter_code
_entity_poly.pdbx_strand_id
1 'polypeptide(L)'
;DVDIPVTGRTELTYYLKPADAAGRSVTVDLLLDNGETVRTRSAEKTPLSAWTKVTSRLNASARGHRITRLLVTAPGKGTASLDDVTVTNR
;
A
#
# COMPACT_ATOMS: atom_id res chain seq x y z
N ASP A 1 2.67 13.59 4.14
CA ASP A 1 1.22 13.87 3.98
C ASP A 1 0.91 14.14 2.53
N VAL A 2 -0.29 13.77 2.10
CA VAL A 2 -0.80 13.91 0.73
C VAL A 2 -2.25 14.39 0.78
N ASP A 3 -2.80 14.79 -0.36
CA ASP A 3 -4.19 15.19 -0.46
C ASP A 3 -4.81 14.70 -1.79
N ILE A 4 -5.25 13.45 -1.80
CA ILE A 4 -5.67 12.76 -3.04
C ILE A 4 -7.12 12.29 -2.91
N PRO A 5 -8.04 12.74 -3.78
CA PRO A 5 -9.42 12.27 -3.76
C PRO A 5 -9.52 10.80 -4.17
N VAL A 6 -10.36 10.03 -3.48
CA VAL A 6 -10.66 8.64 -3.85
C VAL A 6 -11.87 8.60 -4.78
N THR A 7 -11.65 8.03 -5.96
CA THR A 7 -12.65 7.77 -6.99
C THR A 7 -12.92 6.27 -7.12
N GLY A 8 -13.91 5.89 -7.93
CA GLY A 8 -14.18 4.47 -8.20
C GLY A 8 -13.07 3.74 -8.95
N ARG A 9 -12.04 4.45 -9.42
CA ARG A 9 -10.90 3.93 -10.19
C ARG A 9 -9.57 4.17 -9.49
N THR A 10 -9.58 4.59 -8.22
CA THR A 10 -8.34 4.80 -7.46
C THR A 10 -7.60 3.49 -7.25
N GLU A 11 -6.33 3.49 -7.62
CA GLU A 11 -5.42 2.35 -7.47
C GLU A 11 -4.10 2.81 -6.84
N LEU A 12 -3.63 2.06 -5.85
CA LEU A 12 -2.30 2.19 -5.26
C LEU A 12 -1.39 1.10 -5.85
N THR A 13 -0.21 1.50 -6.33
CA THR A 13 0.86 0.59 -6.72
C THR A 13 2.17 0.95 -6.05
N TYR A 14 2.99 -0.05 -5.76
CA TYR A 14 4.37 0.13 -5.28
C TYR A 14 5.18 -1.13 -5.61
N TYR A 15 6.51 -1.03 -5.58
CA TYR A 15 7.40 -2.18 -5.63
C TYR A 15 7.89 -2.52 -4.23
N LEU A 16 7.93 -3.81 -3.92
CA LEU A 16 8.44 -4.34 -2.66
C LEU A 16 9.58 -5.33 -2.93
N LYS A 17 10.66 -5.21 -2.18
CA LYS A 17 11.73 -6.22 -2.10
C LYS A 17 11.94 -6.63 -0.64
N PRO A 18 11.42 -7.79 -0.21
CA PRO A 18 11.62 -8.28 1.15
C PRO A 18 13.06 -8.75 1.35
N ALA A 19 13.64 -8.40 2.50
CA ALA A 19 14.96 -8.88 2.92
C ALA A 19 14.88 -10.24 3.64
N ASP A 20 13.73 -10.53 4.25
CA ASP A 20 13.46 -11.76 5.00
C ASP A 20 11.99 -12.20 4.84
N ALA A 21 11.64 -13.36 5.41
CA ALA A 21 10.29 -13.93 5.30
C ALA A 21 9.21 -13.03 5.94
N ALA A 22 9.51 -12.35 7.04
CA ALA A 22 8.57 -11.44 7.70
C ALA A 22 8.42 -10.12 6.92
N GLY A 23 9.45 -9.71 6.16
CA GLY A 23 9.42 -8.57 5.24
C GLY A 23 8.35 -8.69 4.15
N ARG A 24 7.90 -9.91 3.82
CA ARG A 24 6.80 -10.13 2.87
C ARG A 24 5.44 -9.63 3.36
N SER A 25 5.30 -9.46 4.67
CA SER A 25 4.11 -8.94 5.31
C SER A 25 4.12 -7.41 5.45
N VAL A 26 5.18 -6.73 5.00
CA VAL A 26 5.22 -5.27 4.94
C VAL A 26 4.25 -4.79 3.86
N THR A 27 3.37 -3.85 4.21
CA THR A 27 2.39 -3.27 3.30
C THR A 27 2.49 -1.76 3.27
N VAL A 28 1.93 -1.15 2.22
CA VAL A 28 1.57 0.27 2.22
C VAL A 28 0.09 0.38 2.53
N ASP A 29 -0.29 1.14 3.54
CA ASP A 29 -1.68 1.42 3.90
C ASP A 29 -2.03 2.88 3.58
N LEU A 30 -3.30 3.16 3.35
CA LEU A 30 -3.82 4.51 3.07
C LEU A 30 -4.65 4.98 4.25
N LEU A 31 -4.27 6.11 4.85
CA LEU A 31 -5.11 6.78 5.84
C LEU A 31 -6.06 7.76 5.13
N LEU A 32 -7.34 7.63 5.43
CA LEU A 32 -8.38 8.51 4.91
C LEU A 32 -8.66 9.67 5.87
N ASP A 33 -9.29 10.73 5.38
CA ASP A 33 -9.71 11.90 6.15
C ASP A 33 -10.73 11.58 7.26
N ASN A 34 -11.50 10.50 7.10
CA ASN A 34 -12.43 9.97 8.10
C ASN A 34 -11.73 9.12 9.19
N GLY A 35 -10.41 8.95 9.12
CA GLY A 35 -9.61 8.15 10.06
C GLY A 35 -9.56 6.65 9.74
N GLU A 36 -10.30 6.16 8.75
CA GLU A 36 -10.21 4.77 8.31
C GLU A 36 -8.89 4.50 7.60
N THR A 37 -8.41 3.27 7.73
CA THR A 37 -7.21 2.80 7.04
C THR A 37 -7.57 1.74 6.01
N VAL A 38 -7.18 1.96 4.76
CA VAL A 38 -7.29 0.96 3.68
C VAL A 38 -5.95 0.27 3.53
N ARG A 39 -5.87 -0.99 3.96
CA ARG A 39 -4.67 -1.81 3.86
C ARG A 39 -4.53 -2.44 2.49
N THR A 40 -3.34 -2.34 1.89
CA THR A 40 -3.03 -3.12 0.68
C THR A 40 -2.79 -4.58 1.00
N ARG A 41 -2.85 -5.43 -0.03
CA ARG A 41 -2.54 -6.85 0.13
C ARG A 41 -1.06 -7.04 0.48
N SER A 42 -0.79 -8.01 1.34
CA SER A 42 0.58 -8.49 1.59
C SER A 42 1.15 -9.14 0.33
N ALA A 43 2.48 -9.13 0.21
CA ALA A 43 3.20 -9.69 -0.93
C ALA A 43 3.77 -11.08 -0.58
N GLU A 44 2.97 -11.93 0.07
CA GLU A 44 3.40 -13.20 0.69
C GLU A 44 4.09 -14.19 -0.26
N LYS A 45 3.78 -14.14 -1.56
CA LYS A 45 4.37 -15.03 -2.58
C LYS A 45 5.62 -14.45 -3.24
N THR A 46 6.08 -13.27 -2.81
CA THR A 46 7.25 -12.61 -3.38
C THR A 46 8.53 -13.37 -3.05
N PRO A 47 9.37 -13.70 -4.04
CA PRO A 47 10.70 -14.24 -3.78
C PRO A 47 11.51 -13.26 -2.92
N LEU A 48 12.28 -13.80 -1.96
CA LEU A 48 13.27 -12.97 -1.28
C LEU A 48 14.25 -12.46 -2.34
N SER A 49 14.68 -11.20 -2.23
CA SER A 49 15.58 -10.51 -3.17
C SER A 49 15.03 -10.07 -4.54
N ALA A 50 13.77 -10.36 -4.88
CA ALA A 50 13.14 -9.85 -6.10
C ALA A 50 12.26 -8.62 -5.81
N TRP A 51 12.35 -7.60 -6.67
CA TRP A 51 11.37 -6.53 -6.69
C TRP A 51 10.06 -7.05 -7.28
N THR A 52 8.97 -6.95 -6.53
CA THR A 52 7.63 -7.35 -6.97
C THR A 52 6.70 -6.16 -6.89
N LYS A 53 5.97 -5.93 -7.98
CA LYS A 53 4.92 -4.91 -8.02
C LYS A 53 3.70 -5.39 -7.23
N VAL A 54 3.28 -4.60 -6.27
CA VAL A 54 2.01 -4.76 -5.56
C VAL A 54 1.03 -3.74 -6.11
N THR A 55 -0.19 -4.21 -6.41
CA THR A 55 -1.30 -3.37 -6.88
C THR A 55 -2.51 -3.60 -5.98
N SER A 56 -3.16 -2.53 -5.55
CA SER A 56 -4.38 -2.59 -4.74
C SER A 56 -5.37 -1.53 -5.19
N ARG A 57 -6.58 -1.98 -5.53
CA ARG A 57 -7.70 -1.09 -5.81
C ARG A 57 -8.41 -0.75 -4.51
N LEU A 58 -8.79 0.51 -4.35
CA LEU A 58 -9.55 0.94 -3.19
C LEU A 58 -10.99 0.40 -3.29
N ASN A 59 -11.51 -0.03 -2.14
CA ASN A 59 -12.87 -0.55 -2.05
C ASN A 59 -13.91 0.59 -2.19
N ALA A 60 -15.18 0.22 -2.36
CA ALA A 60 -16.24 1.19 -2.54
C ALA A 60 -16.47 2.09 -1.31
N SER A 61 -16.16 1.61 -0.10
CA SER A 61 -16.34 2.39 1.13
C SER A 61 -15.37 3.56 1.25
N ALA A 62 -14.19 3.49 0.62
CA ALA A 62 -13.25 4.60 0.60
C ALA A 62 -13.66 5.75 -0.36
N ARG A 63 -14.67 5.56 -1.20
CA ARG A 63 -15.08 6.56 -2.21
C ARG A 63 -15.67 7.79 -1.53
N GLY A 64 -15.34 8.98 -2.06
CA GLY A 64 -15.79 10.24 -1.49
C GLY A 64 -14.90 10.77 -0.35
N HIS A 65 -13.95 9.95 0.12
CA HIS A 65 -12.93 10.36 1.08
C HIS A 65 -11.65 10.80 0.37
N ARG A 66 -10.75 11.43 1.14
CA ARG A 66 -9.42 11.83 0.69
C ARG A 66 -8.35 11.02 1.40
N ILE A 67 -7.35 10.58 0.66
CA ILE A 67 -6.13 9.99 1.23
C ILE A 67 -5.31 11.14 1.80
N THR A 68 -5.01 11.06 3.09
CA THR A 68 -4.21 12.06 3.83
C THR A 68 -2.78 11.58 4.07
N ARG A 69 -2.58 10.25 4.21
CA ARG A 69 -1.26 9.65 4.41
C ARG A 69 -1.10 8.31 3.72
N LEU A 70 0.13 8.06 3.27
CA LEU A 70 0.66 6.76 2.92
C LEU A 70 1.43 6.26 4.14
N LEU A 71 1.06 5.09 4.66
CA LEU A 71 1.67 4.48 5.85
C LEU A 71 2.40 3.22 5.44
N VAL A 72 3.63 3.01 5.90
CA VAL A 72 4.29 1.71 5.75
C VAL A 72 4.05 0.91 7.02
N THR A 73 3.37 -0.23 6.88
CA THR A 73 3.00 -1.09 8.00
C THR A 73 3.85 -2.36 7.98
N ALA A 74 4.51 -2.64 9.10
CA ALA A 74 5.26 -3.89 9.32
C ALA A 74 4.67 -4.60 10.56
N PRO A 75 3.90 -5.69 10.41
CA PRO A 75 3.24 -6.36 11.54
C PRO A 75 4.20 -7.15 12.45
N GLY A 76 5.52 -7.04 12.24
CA GLY A 76 6.56 -7.71 13.01
C GLY A 76 7.93 -7.08 12.77
N LYS A 77 9.00 -7.83 13.02
CA LYS A 77 10.40 -7.36 12.88
C LYS A 77 10.98 -7.55 11.46
N GLY A 78 10.13 -7.82 10.47
CA GLY A 78 10.57 -8.07 9.10
C GLY A 78 11.07 -6.80 8.41
N THR A 79 12.07 -6.95 7.55
CA THR A 79 12.65 -5.83 6.79
C THR A 79 12.32 -5.94 5.31
N ALA A 80 11.96 -4.82 4.68
CA ALA A 80 11.76 -4.73 3.24
C ALA A 80 12.16 -3.35 2.70
N SER A 81 12.54 -3.30 1.43
CA SER A 81 12.67 -2.07 0.67
C SER A 81 11.39 -1.83 -0.13
N LEU A 82 10.98 -0.57 -0.23
CA LEU A 82 9.85 -0.13 -1.05
C LEU A 82 10.34 0.92 -2.05
N ASP A 83 9.72 0.93 -3.22
CA ASP A 83 10.00 1.93 -4.26
C ASP A 83 8.74 2.24 -5.10
N ASP A 84 8.77 3.36 -5.82
CA ASP A 84 7.77 3.77 -6.82
C ASP A 84 6.31 3.77 -6.31
N VAL A 85 6.09 4.29 -5.09
CA VAL A 85 4.74 4.42 -4.52
C VAL A 85 3.91 5.41 -5.35
N THR A 86 2.87 4.89 -5.99
CA THR A 86 2.03 5.64 -6.93
C THR A 86 0.55 5.45 -6.61
N VAL A 87 -0.19 6.55 -6.48
CA VAL A 87 -1.65 6.54 -6.43
C VAL A 87 -2.19 7.11 -7.73
N THR A 88 -3.08 6.38 -8.39
CA THR A 88 -3.65 6.77 -9.69
C THR A 88 -5.16 6.92 -9.61
N ASN A 89 -5.69 8.00 -10.17
CA ASN A 89 -7.10 8.19 -10.49
C ASN A 89 -7.24 8.21 -12.02
N ARG A 90 -7.50 7.07 -12.64
CA ARG A 90 -7.84 7.00 -14.09
C ARG A 90 -9.33 6.87 -14.28
#